data_AF-A0AAV1PBG7-F1
#
_entry.id   AF-A0AAV1PBG7-F1
#
_cell.length_a   1.000
_cell.length_b   1.000
_cell.length_c   1.000
_cell.angle_alpha   90.00
_cell.angle_beta   90.00
_cell.angle_gamma   90.00
#
_symmetry.space_group_name_H-M   'P 1'
#
loop_
_entity.id
_entity.type
_entity.pdbx_description
1 polymer ?
#
loop_
_entity_poly.entity_id
_entity_poly.type
_entity_poly.pdbx_seq_one_letter_code
_entity_poly.pdbx_strand_id
1 'polypeptide(L)'
;MGQCRETERSQKRKRTVNKSLQEYLVEETVGQQQGDTDEWDTEMQRLFYSTLDAVGEEIRKHFSERNSELMIALQSLDPNSETFLDVKDVKPILTLSSTTAHWRLCQV
;
A
#
# COMPACT_ATOMS: atom_id res chain seq x y z
N MET A 1 19.14 -33.13 -32.21
CA MET A 1 17.93 -32.69 -31.50
C MET A 1 18.37 -32.23 -30.11
N GLY A 2 18.51 -30.97 -29.73
CA GLY A 2 18.50 -29.69 -30.41
C GLY A 2 19.54 -28.77 -29.74
N GLN A 3 20.21 -27.90 -30.49
CA GLN A 3 21.22 -26.99 -29.98
C GLN A 3 20.56 -25.85 -29.17
N CYS A 4 20.95 -25.69 -27.92
CA CYS A 4 20.74 -24.43 -27.20
C CYS A 4 21.62 -23.36 -27.85
N ARG A 5 21.01 -22.34 -28.46
CA ARG A 5 21.73 -21.15 -28.92
C ARG A 5 22.22 -20.39 -27.70
N GLU A 6 23.52 -20.50 -27.45
CA GLU A 6 24.26 -19.69 -26.51
C GLU A 6 24.16 -18.22 -26.93
N THR A 7 23.56 -17.39 -26.08
CA THR A 7 23.59 -15.94 -26.28
C THR A 7 24.92 -15.45 -25.75
N GLU A 8 25.90 -15.28 -26.64
CA GLU A 8 27.14 -14.61 -26.29
C GLU A 8 26.80 -13.19 -25.83
N ARG A 9 26.87 -12.95 -24.52
CA ARG A 9 26.86 -11.58 -23.98
C ARG A 9 28.13 -10.90 -24.48
N SER A 10 28.00 -10.12 -25.55
CA SER A 10 29.06 -9.21 -26.01
C SER A 10 29.61 -8.43 -24.82
N GLN A 11 30.92 -8.53 -24.59
CA GLN A 11 31.59 -7.83 -23.50
C GLN A 11 31.40 -6.32 -23.68
N LYS A 12 30.71 -5.67 -22.73
CA LYS A 12 30.54 -4.21 -22.71
C LYS A 12 31.92 -3.54 -22.67
N ARG A 13 32.09 -2.47 -23.46
CA ARG A 13 33.35 -1.72 -23.58
C ARG A 13 33.73 -1.16 -22.21
N LYS A 14 34.94 -1.46 -21.71
CA LYS A 14 35.42 -0.94 -20.42
C LYS A 14 35.63 0.58 -20.53
N ARG A 15 35.09 1.33 -19.57
CA ARG A 15 35.24 2.79 -19.50
C ARG A 15 36.68 3.14 -19.16
N THR A 16 37.33 3.94 -19.99
CA THR A 16 38.69 4.42 -19.76
C THR A 16 38.63 5.90 -19.41
N VAL A 17 39.19 6.28 -18.26
CA VAL A 17 39.24 7.68 -17.82
C VAL A 17 40.39 8.40 -18.52
N ASN A 18 40.16 9.62 -19.00
CA ASN A 18 41.18 10.41 -19.66
C ASN A 18 42.25 10.86 -18.66
N LYS A 19 43.53 10.54 -18.92
CA LYS A 19 44.66 10.89 -18.05
C LYS A 19 44.87 12.40 -17.92
N SER A 20 44.51 13.19 -18.92
CA SER A 20 44.67 14.65 -18.90
C SER A 20 43.61 15.37 -18.06
N LEU A 21 42.57 14.66 -17.59
CA LEU A 21 41.44 15.24 -16.85
C LEU A 21 41.41 14.79 -15.38
N GLN A 22 42.48 14.15 -14.89
CA GLN A 22 42.55 13.63 -13.51
C GLN A 22 42.57 14.72 -12.43
N GLU A 23 42.99 15.94 -12.78
CA GLU A 23 43.09 17.08 -11.86
C GLU A 23 41.81 17.91 -11.78
N TYR A 24 40.81 17.61 -12.63
CA TYR A 24 39.53 18.28 -12.61
C TYR A 24 38.56 17.52 -11.69
N LEU A 25 37.94 18.24 -10.75
CA LEU A 25 36.89 17.70 -9.90
C LEU A 25 35.60 17.59 -10.70
N VAL A 26 35.11 16.37 -10.87
CA VAL A 26 33.78 16.10 -11.45
C VAL A 26 32.78 16.18 -10.30
N GLU A 27 32.02 17.28 -10.21
CA GLU A 27 31.09 17.54 -9.08
C GLU A 27 29.90 16.57 -9.08
N GLU A 28 29.55 16.01 -10.23
CA GLU A 28 28.46 15.04 -10.38
C GLU A 28 28.84 13.93 -11.37
N THR A 29 28.43 12.70 -11.08
CA THR A 29 28.58 11.63 -12.06
C THR A 29 27.64 11.88 -13.23
N VAL A 30 28.17 12.10 -14.43
CA VAL A 30 27.49 11.69 -15.69
C VAL A 30 27.52 10.17 -15.82
N GLY A 31 27.10 9.49 -14.75
CA GLY A 31 26.76 8.09 -14.76
C GLY A 31 25.36 8.02 -15.32
N GLN A 32 25.23 7.79 -16.62
CA GLN A 32 23.99 7.21 -17.12
C GLN A 32 23.64 6.01 -16.22
N GLN A 33 22.48 6.06 -15.58
CA GLN A 33 21.39 5.37 -16.23
C GLN A 33 20.55 6.44 -16.95
N GLN A 34 20.90 6.75 -18.21
CA GLN A 34 19.82 6.64 -19.18
C GLN A 34 19.55 5.14 -19.19
N GLY A 35 18.70 4.67 -18.27
CA GLY A 35 17.68 3.76 -18.77
C GLY A 35 17.04 4.52 -19.92
N ASP A 36 16.67 3.84 -21.00
CA ASP A 36 15.81 4.49 -21.99
C ASP A 36 14.77 5.31 -21.24
N THR A 37 14.42 6.52 -21.68
CA THR A 37 13.37 7.32 -21.03
C THR A 37 12.16 6.45 -20.67
N ASP A 38 11.89 5.46 -21.53
CA ASP A 38 10.95 4.35 -21.35
C ASP A 38 11.14 3.53 -20.05
N GLU A 39 12.37 3.16 -19.64
CA GLU A 39 12.65 2.46 -18.38
C GLU A 39 12.37 3.33 -17.15
N TRP A 40 12.74 4.62 -17.20
CA TRP A 40 12.44 5.56 -16.12
C TRP A 40 10.93 5.80 -15.99
N ASP A 41 10.25 6.05 -17.11
CA ASP A 41 8.81 6.25 -17.14
C ASP A 41 8.06 4.98 -16.70
N THR A 42 8.53 3.80 -17.10
CA THR A 42 7.96 2.51 -16.66
C THR A 42 8.12 2.32 -15.15
N GLU A 43 9.28 2.64 -14.58
CA GLU A 43 9.49 2.51 -13.13
C GLU A 43 8.67 3.53 -12.34
N MET A 44 8.57 4.78 -12.83
CA MET A 44 7.68 5.77 -12.23
C MET A 44 6.22 5.33 -12.28
N GLN A 45 5.77 4.77 -13.40
CA GLN A 45 4.44 4.22 -13.55
C GLN A 45 4.20 3.04 -12.60
N ARG A 46 5.17 2.14 -12.44
CA ARG A 46 5.12 1.02 -11.49
C ARG A 46 4.98 1.51 -10.06
N LEU A 47 5.80 2.47 -9.63
CA LEU A 47 5.75 3.04 -8.29
C LEU A 47 4.42 3.77 -8.04
N PHE A 48 3.94 4.51 -9.03
CA PHE A 48 2.66 5.22 -8.95
C PHE A 48 1.49 4.24 -8.71
N TYR A 49 1.34 3.22 -9.55
CA TYR A 49 0.26 2.25 -9.39
C TYR A 49 0.43 1.39 -8.13
N SER A 50 1.65 0.98 -7.80
CA SER A 50 1.92 0.26 -6.55
C SER A 50 1.50 1.06 -5.32
N THR A 51 1.67 2.39 -5.36
CA THR A 51 1.23 3.27 -4.27
C THR A 51 -0.30 3.35 -4.21
N LEU A 52 -0.97 3.49 -5.35
CA LEU A 52 -2.43 3.50 -5.42
C LEU A 52 -3.03 2.17 -4.93
N ASP A 53 -2.44 1.04 -5.30
CA ASP A 53 -2.87 -0.28 -4.84
C ASP A 53 -2.72 -0.42 -3.33
N ALA A 54 -1.58 -0.02 -2.78
CA ALA A 54 -1.34 -0.05 -1.33
C ALA A 54 -2.34 0.84 -0.56
N VAL A 55 -2.60 2.05 -1.05
CA VAL A 55 -3.62 2.94 -0.46
C VAL A 55 -5.02 2.32 -0.56
N GLY A 56 -5.36 1.74 -1.72
CA GLY A 56 -6.63 1.05 -1.92
C GLY A 56 -6.81 -0.16 -1.00
N GLU A 57 -5.74 -0.92 -0.74
CA GLU A 57 -5.76 -2.01 0.22
C GLU A 57 -5.98 -1.54 1.66
N GLU A 58 -5.27 -0.49 2.09
CA GLU A 58 -5.48 0.07 3.44
C GLU A 58 -6.88 0.66 3.61
N ILE A 59 -7.42 1.32 2.56
CA ILE A 59 -8.82 1.78 2.57
C ILE A 59 -9.78 0.59 2.70
N ARG A 60 -9.61 -0.47 1.90
CA ARG A 60 -10.47 -1.67 2.00
C ARG A 60 -10.37 -2.33 3.37
N LYS A 61 -9.17 -2.40 3.93
CA LYS A 61 -8.93 -2.97 5.25
C LYS A 61 -9.61 -2.16 6.35
N HIS A 62 -9.44 -0.84 6.37
CA HIS A 62 -9.99 0.00 7.44
C HIS A 62 -11.47 0.34 7.26
N PHE A 63 -11.92 0.52 6.03
CA PHE A 63 -13.30 0.91 5.69
C PHE A 63 -14.10 -0.22 5.05
N SER A 64 -13.72 -1.47 5.27
CA SER A 64 -14.60 -2.60 4.95
C SER A 64 -15.96 -2.42 5.60
N GLU A 65 -17.01 -2.99 5.00
CA GLU A 65 -18.39 -2.94 5.52
C GLU A 65 -18.44 -3.30 7.02
N ARG A 66 -17.82 -4.43 7.38
CA ARG A 66 -17.72 -4.88 8.78
C ARG A 66 -17.01 -3.86 9.69
N ASN A 67 -15.90 -3.26 9.26
CA ASN A 67 -15.17 -2.31 10.09
C ASN A 67 -15.91 -0.96 10.20
N SER A 68 -16.59 -0.55 9.14
CA SER A 68 -17.45 0.64 9.14
C SER A 68 -18.64 0.47 10.07
N GLU A 69 -19.30 -0.70 10.04
CA GLU A 69 -20.36 -1.05 11.00
C GLU A 69 -19.86 -1.04 12.44
N LEU A 70 -18.66 -1.55 12.70
CA LEU A 70 -18.06 -1.53 14.04
C LEU A 70 -17.70 -0.11 14.50
N MET A 71 -17.28 0.77 13.60
CA MET A 71 -17.01 2.17 13.93
C MET A 71 -18.30 2.89 14.32
N ILE A 72 -19.39 2.68 13.59
CA ILE A 72 -20.72 3.19 13.94
C ILE A 72 -21.18 2.62 15.28
N ALA A 73 -20.97 1.32 15.49
CA ALA A 73 -21.30 0.67 16.75
C ALA A 73 -20.50 1.24 17.93
N LEU A 74 -19.24 1.61 17.73
CA LEU A 74 -18.44 2.25 18.78
C LEU A 74 -18.95 3.66 19.07
N GLN A 75 -19.35 4.40 18.04
CA GLN A 75 -19.94 5.72 18.20
C GLN A 75 -21.28 5.68 18.94
N SER A 76 -22.10 4.66 18.74
CA SER A 76 -23.36 4.48 19.49
C SER A 76 -23.15 4.13 20.97
N LEU A 77 -21.91 3.90 21.42
CA LEU A 77 -21.58 3.76 22.84
C LEU A 77 -21.18 5.09 23.50
N ASP A 78 -21.05 6.19 22.75
CA ASP A 78 -20.83 7.53 23.31
C ASP A 78 -22.16 8.11 23.83
N PRO A 79 -22.28 8.45 25.13
CA PRO A 79 -23.47 9.08 25.70
C PRO A 79 -23.90 10.39 25.03
N ASN A 80 -22.98 11.06 24.33
CA ASN A 80 -23.26 12.30 23.60
C ASN A 80 -23.68 12.05 22.15
N SER A 81 -23.63 10.81 21.68
CA SER A 81 -24.09 10.44 20.34
C SER A 81 -25.61 10.49 20.25
N GLU A 82 -26.14 10.95 19.12
CA GLU A 82 -27.58 10.93 18.84
C GLU A 82 -28.16 9.51 18.82
N THR A 83 -27.31 8.50 18.54
CA THR A 83 -27.68 7.09 18.48
C THR A 83 -27.24 6.30 19.72
N PHE A 84 -27.05 6.96 20.86
CA PHE A 84 -26.59 6.29 22.08
C PHE A 84 -27.46 5.08 22.45
N LEU A 85 -26.82 3.91 22.47
CA LEU A 85 -27.41 2.60 22.73
C LEU A 85 -28.55 2.18 21.79
N ASP A 86 -28.61 2.69 20.55
CA ASP A 86 -29.54 2.15 19.56
C ASP A 86 -29.22 0.66 19.32
N VAL A 87 -30.25 -0.18 19.47
CA VAL A 87 -30.18 -1.63 19.32
C VAL A 87 -29.63 -2.03 17.96
N LYS A 88 -29.94 -1.27 16.90
CA LYS A 88 -29.44 -1.56 15.54
C LYS A 88 -27.93 -1.35 15.47
N ASP A 89 -27.44 -0.31 16.11
CA ASP A 89 -26.05 0.12 16.01
C ASP A 89 -25.16 -0.60 17.02
N VAL A 90 -25.66 -1.02 18.19
CA VAL A 90 -24.86 -1.73 19.21
C VAL A 90 -24.70 -3.22 18.89
N LYS A 91 -25.62 -3.80 18.10
CA LYS A 91 -25.65 -5.23 17.77
C LYS A 91 -24.31 -5.77 17.21
N PRO A 92 -23.60 -5.09 16.30
CA PRO A 92 -22.30 -5.54 15.79
C PRO A 92 -21.22 -5.74 16.88
N ILE A 93 -21.26 -4.98 17.98
CA ILE A 93 -20.32 -5.16 19.10
C ILE A 93 -20.74 -6.32 20.01
N LEU A 94 -22.05 -6.49 20.22
CA LEU A 94 -22.59 -7.60 21.01
C LEU A 94 -22.32 -8.96 20.36
N THR A 95 -22.36 -9.04 19.03
CA THR A 95 -22.01 -10.26 18.29
C THR A 95 -20.52 -10.62 18.42
N LEU A 96 -19.61 -9.65 18.51
CA LEU A 96 -18.18 -9.91 18.74
C LEU A 96 -17.88 -10.48 20.12
N SER A 97 -18.57 -9.97 21.14
CA SER A 97 -18.32 -10.35 22.54
C SER A 97 -19.00 -11.66 22.96
N SER A 98 -19.70 -12.35 22.04
CA SER A 98 -20.58 -13.50 22.34
C SER A 98 -21.65 -13.18 23.39
N THR A 99 -21.84 -11.88 23.71
CA THR A 99 -22.71 -11.46 24.80
C THR A 99 -24.13 -11.46 24.28
N THR A 100 -24.89 -12.48 24.69
CA THR A 100 -26.33 -12.52 24.39
C THR A 100 -27.00 -11.50 25.30
N ALA A 101 -27.35 -10.33 24.78
CA ALA A 101 -28.12 -9.34 25.53
C ALA A 101 -29.53 -9.91 25.78
N HIS A 102 -29.72 -10.50 26.96
CA HIS A 102 -31.00 -11.03 27.40
C HIS A 102 -31.88 -9.86 27.88
N TRP A 103 -32.44 -9.08 26.95
CA TRP A 103 -33.23 -7.87 27.24
C TRP A 103 -34.61 -8.12 27.87
N ARG A 104 -34.86 -9.31 28.44
CA ARG A 104 -36.13 -9.63 29.14
C ARG A 104 -36.15 -9.25 30.63
N LEU A 105 -35.57 -8.13 31.05
CA LEU A 105 -35.61 -7.71 32.46
C LEU A 105 -36.04 -6.26 32.72
N CYS A 106 -36.71 -5.62 31.76
CA CYS A 106 -37.46 -4.38 32.04
C CYS A 106 -38.90 -4.50 31.49
N GLN A 107 -39.69 -5.40 32.09
CA GLN A 107 -41.14 -5.18 32.23
C GLN A 107 -41.41 -5.06 33.73
N VAL A 108 -41.56 -3.82 34.19
CA VAL A 108 -42.32 -3.44 35.38
C VAL A 108 -43.24 -2.31 34.96
#